data_AF-A0A6G5R2Z0-F1
#
_entry.id   AF-A0A6G5R2Z0-F1
#
_cell.length_a   1.000
_cell.length_b   1.000
_cell.length_c   1.000
_cell.angle_alpha   90.00
_cell.angle_beta   90.00
_cell.angle_gamma   90.00
#
_symmetry.space_group_name_H-M   'P 1'
#
loop_
_entity.id
_entity.type
_entity.pdbx_description
1 polymer ?
#
loop_
_entity_poly.entity_id
_entity_poly.type
_entity_poly.pdbx_seq_one_letter_code
_entity_poly.pdbx_strand_id
1 'polypeptide(L)'
;MEEKREFAISINDKDVKVDCYEVKEYVFVRQDRLCNVCSFDALIMAEEYLEFLDVEYEEIVEAKFKQKDKRDCIELWVKVLANKTQKSR
;
A
#
# COMPACT_ATOMS: atom_id res chain seq x y z
N MET A 1 -18.43 -18.79 9.99
CA MET A 1 -19.42 -17.96 9.26
C MET A 1 -19.16 -16.54 9.71
N GLU A 2 -18.55 -15.70 8.88
CA GLU A 2 -18.42 -14.27 9.14
C GLU A 2 -19.04 -13.50 7.98
N GLU A 3 -19.92 -12.59 8.34
CA GLU A 3 -20.86 -11.87 7.49
C GLU A 3 -20.15 -10.83 6.61
N LYS A 4 -20.50 -10.79 5.32
CA LYS A 4 -20.18 -9.65 4.45
C LYS A 4 -21.04 -8.46 4.88
N ARG A 5 -20.41 -7.33 5.25
CA ARG A 5 -21.11 -6.06 5.47
C ARG A 5 -20.92 -5.17 4.25
N GLU A 6 -21.89 -5.17 3.36
CA GLU A 6 -22.02 -4.13 2.33
C GLU A 6 -22.70 -2.92 2.97
N PHE A 7 -21.99 -1.79 3.05
CA PHE A 7 -22.57 -0.53 3.53
C PHE A 7 -23.16 0.23 2.37
N ALA A 8 -24.48 0.16 2.19
CA ALA A 8 -25.21 1.02 1.27
C ALA A 8 -25.55 2.35 1.99
N ILE A 9 -24.87 3.43 1.58
CA ILE A 9 -25.20 4.79 2.04
C ILE A 9 -26.11 5.42 1.00
N SER A 10 -27.42 5.43 1.25
CA SER A 10 -28.40 6.08 0.37
C SER A 10 -28.40 7.59 0.61
N ILE A 11 -27.75 8.34 -0.28
CA ILE A 11 -27.86 9.81 -0.36
C ILE A 11 -28.48 10.12 -1.73
N ASN A 12 -29.76 10.52 -1.73
CA ASN A 12 -30.57 11.05 -2.84
C ASN A 12 -30.04 10.86 -4.30
N ASP A 13 -30.74 10.02 -5.06
CA ASP A 13 -30.92 10.05 -6.54
C ASP A 13 -29.69 10.08 -7.46
N LYS A 14 -28.51 9.65 -6.99
CA LYS A 14 -27.44 9.18 -7.87
C LYS A 14 -26.91 7.86 -7.35
N ASP A 15 -26.93 6.82 -8.18
CA ASP A 15 -26.30 5.54 -7.88
C ASP A 15 -24.79 5.74 -7.70
N VAL A 16 -24.38 6.05 -6.47
CA VAL A 16 -22.96 6.11 -6.08
C VAL A 16 -22.54 4.69 -5.74
N LYS A 17 -21.71 4.10 -6.60
CA LYS A 17 -21.02 2.84 -6.29
C LYS A 17 -19.85 3.14 -5.37
N VAL A 18 -19.89 2.56 -4.17
CA VAL A 18 -18.79 2.59 -3.21
C VAL A 18 -18.14 1.22 -3.22
N ASP A 19 -16.87 1.16 -3.61
CA ASP A 19 -16.06 -0.05 -3.50
C ASP A 19 -15.29 -0.02 -2.17
N CYS A 20 -15.26 -1.15 -1.46
CA CYS A 20 -14.45 -1.32 -0.26
C CYS A 20 -13.26 -2.24 -0.55
N TYR A 21 -12.06 -1.80 -0.16
CA TYR A 21 -10.81 -2.54 -0.33
C TYR A 21 -10.16 -2.79 1.03
N GLU A 22 -9.44 -3.90 1.14
CA GLU A 22 -8.51 -4.12 2.25
C GLU A 22 -7.24 -3.30 1.99
N VAL A 23 -6.78 -2.54 2.98
CA VAL A 23 -5.52 -1.80 2.90
C VAL A 23 -4.44 -2.61 3.60
N LYS A 24 -3.36 -2.92 2.89
CA LYS A 24 -2.17 -3.58 3.45
C LYS A 24 -1.03 -2.57 3.56
N GLU A 25 -0.29 -2.64 4.67
CA GLU A 25 0.87 -1.80 4.93
C GLU A 25 2.15 -2.64 5.00
N TYR A 26 3.18 -2.19 4.31
CA TYR A 26 4.51 -2.81 4.26
C TYR A 26 5.57 -1.81 4.70
N VAL A 27 6.60 -2.32 5.38
CA VAL A 27 7.78 -1.54 5.77
C VAL A 27 9.02 -2.28 5.29
N PHE A 28 9.70 -1.70 4.31
CA PHE A 28 10.98 -2.21 3.80
C PHE A 28 12.12 -1.50 4.52
N VAL A 29 12.99 -2.27 5.18
CA VAL A 29 14.11 -1.74 5.96
C VAL A 29 15.41 -2.11 5.27
N ARG A 30 16.25 -1.11 4.95
CA ARG A 30 17.58 -1.35 4.40
C ARG A 30 18.66 -0.96 5.42
N GLN A 31 19.54 -1.91 5.74
CA GLN A 31 20.60 -1.71 6.75
C GLN A 31 21.86 -1.01 6.21
N ASP A 32 22.02 -0.90 4.89
CA ASP A 32 23.22 -0.31 4.30
C ASP A 32 23.20 1.23 4.34
N ARG A 33 24.10 1.80 5.15
CA ARG A 33 24.35 3.25 5.33
C ARG A 33 24.81 4.00 4.08
N LEU A 34 25.09 3.30 2.98
CA LEU A 34 25.80 3.86 1.82
C LEU A 34 24.91 4.34 0.68
N CYS A 35 23.58 4.19 0.79
CA CYS A 35 22.70 4.60 -0.29
C CYS A 35 22.44 6.11 -0.24
N ASN A 36 23.14 6.85 -1.12
CA ASN A 36 22.72 8.17 -1.64
C ASN A 36 21.38 8.10 -2.42
N VAL A 37 20.46 7.21 -2.05
CA VAL A 37 19.21 6.87 -2.76
C VAL A 37 18.03 7.74 -2.31
N CYS A 38 18.27 8.71 -1.41
CA CYS A 38 17.31 9.79 -1.17
C CYS A 38 16.99 10.63 -2.43
N SER A 39 17.64 10.35 -3.57
CA SER A 39 17.33 10.89 -4.89
C SER A 39 16.33 10.07 -5.71
N PHE A 40 15.93 8.87 -5.25
CA PHE A 40 14.92 8.05 -5.92
C PHE A 40 13.53 8.30 -5.32
N ASP A 41 12.52 8.30 -6.19
CA ASP A 41 11.12 8.49 -5.80
C ASP A 41 10.64 7.30 -4.94
N ALA A 42 9.93 7.59 -3.85
CA ALA A 42 9.42 6.57 -2.94
C ALA A 42 8.42 5.63 -3.63
N LEU A 43 7.67 6.13 -4.62
CA LEU A 43 6.71 5.34 -5.39
C LEU A 43 7.43 4.33 -6.28
N ILE A 44 8.46 4.77 -7.02
CA ILE A 44 9.23 3.88 -7.90
C ILE A 44 9.88 2.76 -7.09
N MET A 45 10.50 3.11 -5.96
CA MET A 45 11.11 2.10 -5.10
C MET A 45 10.06 1.15 -4.51
N ALA A 46 8.86 1.65 -4.19
CA ALA A 46 7.77 0.81 -3.72
C ALA A 46 7.32 -0.20 -4.78
N GLU A 47 7.15 0.23 -6.03
CA GLU A 47 6.83 -0.65 -7.16
C GLU A 47 7.89 -1.73 -7.35
N GLU A 48 9.17 -1.34 -7.41
CA GLU A 48 10.28 -2.29 -7.57
C GLU A 48 10.34 -3.34 -6.44
N TYR A 49 10.13 -2.93 -5.19
CA TYR A 49 10.14 -3.87 -4.06
C TYR A 49 8.92 -4.79 -4.03
N LEU A 50 7.73 -4.27 -4.38
CA LEU A 50 6.52 -5.09 -4.46
C LEU A 50 6.63 -6.11 -5.59
N GLU A 51 7.16 -5.72 -6.75
CA GLU A 51 7.44 -6.62 -7.87
C GLU A 51 8.49 -7.67 -7.49
N PHE A 52 9.59 -7.26 -6.86
CA PHE A 52 10.65 -8.18 -6.42
C PHE A 52 10.14 -9.26 -5.45
N LEU A 53 9.17 -8.92 -4.61
CA LEU A 53 8.57 -9.83 -3.64
C LEU A 53 7.33 -10.56 -4.17
N ASP A 54 6.97 -10.35 -5.44
CA ASP A 54 5.78 -10.92 -6.07
C ASP A 54 4.50 -10.63 -5.26
N VAL A 55 4.39 -9.41 -4.75
CA VAL A 55 3.22 -8.96 -3.98
C VAL A 55 2.18 -8.42 -4.95
N GLU A 56 1.07 -9.13 -5.07
CA GLU A 56 -0.07 -8.62 -5.83
C GLU A 56 -0.82 -7.50 -5.07
N TYR A 57 -1.11 -6.41 -5.78
CA TYR A 57 -1.88 -5.27 -5.29
C TYR A 57 -2.65 -4.58 -6.43
N GLU A 58 -3.71 -3.85 -6.06
CA GLU A 58 -4.53 -3.09 -7.01
C GLU A 58 -3.91 -1.71 -7.27
N GLU A 59 -3.57 -0.99 -6.19
CA GLU A 59 -3.01 0.37 -6.27
C GLU A 59 -2.12 0.67 -5.06
N ILE A 60 -1.04 1.41 -5.25
CA ILE A 60 -0.25 2.01 -4.16
C ILE A 60 -0.91 3.33 -3.76
N VAL A 61 -1.41 3.42 -2.52
CA VAL A 61 -2.09 4.62 -2.02
C VAL A 61 -1.15 5.56 -1.27
N GLU A 62 -0.05 5.04 -0.74
CA GLU A 62 0.95 5.85 -0.05
C GLU A 62 2.31 5.19 -0.13
N ALA A 63 3.34 5.93 -0.51
CA ALA A 63 4.74 5.50 -0.40
C ALA A 63 5.58 6.63 0.18
N LYS A 64 6.34 6.36 1.23
CA LYS A 64 7.21 7.37 1.85
C LYS A 64 8.44 6.78 2.49
N PHE A 65 9.55 7.49 2.35
CA PHE A 65 10.73 7.23 3.17
C PHE A 65 10.56 7.83 4.56
N LYS A 66 10.98 7.07 5.56
CA LYS A 66 11.03 7.48 6.94
C LYS A 66 12.42 7.19 7.47
N GLN A 67 13.07 8.24 7.94
CA GLN A 67 14.36 8.17 8.63
C GLN A 67 14.28 9.09 9.85
N LYS A 68 14.58 8.58 11.04
CA LYS A 68 14.52 9.36 12.28
C LYS A 68 15.82 10.13 12.53
N ASP A 69 16.95 9.47 12.36
CA ASP A 69 18.29 10.07 12.46
C ASP A 69 19.13 9.77 11.21
N LYS A 70 20.10 10.64 10.88
CA LYS A 70 21.03 10.42 9.75
C LYS A 70 21.85 9.14 9.89
N ARG A 71 21.94 8.57 11.09
CA ARG A 71 22.64 7.30 11.38
C ARG A 71 21.75 6.08 11.30
N ASP A 72 20.43 6.27 11.22
CA ASP A 72 19.43 5.21 11.18
C ASP A 72 19.27 4.64 9.77
N CYS A 73 18.77 3.40 9.74
CA CYS A 73 18.31 2.77 8.50
C CYS A 73 17.18 3.61 7.89
N ILE A 74 17.13 3.67 6.56
CA ILE A 74 16.01 4.26 5.84
C ILE A 74 14.93 3.20 5.74
N GLU A 75 13.73 3.54 6.20
CA GLU A 75 12.54 2.71 6.06
C GLU A 75 11.71 3.24 4.88
N LEU A 76 11.30 2.36 3.97
CA LEU A 76 10.29 2.67 2.97
C LEU A 76 8.96 2.11 3.45
N TRP A 77 8.01 3.00 3.74
CA TRP A 77 6.66 2.67 4.16
C TRP A 77 5.76 2.71 2.94
N VAL A 78 5.06 1.61 2.68
CA VAL A 78 4.18 1.47 1.52
C VAL A 78 2.82 1.00 1.97
N LYS A 79 1.76 1.67 1.50
CA LYS A 79 0.38 1.25 1.67
C LYS A 79 -0.20 0.92 0.32
N VAL A 80 -0.85 -0.22 0.23
CA VAL A 80 -1.48 -0.70 -0.99
C VAL A 80 -2.92 -1.10 -0.73
N LEU A 81 -3.75 -0.94 -1.76
CA LEU A 81 -5.03 -1.63 -1.83
C LEU A 81 -4.74 -3.08 -2.23
N ALA A 82 -5.14 -4.03 -1.39
CA ALA A 82 -5.06 -5.43 -1.75
C ALA A 82 -6.04 -5.72 -2.91
N ASN A 83 -5.67 -6.67 -3.77
CA ASN A 83 -6.55 -7.16 -4.82
C ASN A 83 -7.94 -7.48 -4.25
N LYS A 84 -8.99 -7.12 -5.00
CA LYS A 84 -10.35 -7.55 -4.68
C LYS A 84 -10.34 -9.08 -4.59
N THR A 85 -10.36 -9.63 -3.38
CA THR A 85 -10.75 -11.03 -3.20
C THR A 85 -12.20 -11.17 -3.66
N GLN A 86 -12.41 -11.46 -4.94
CA GLN A 86 -13.65 -12.06 -5.41
C GLN A 86 -13.71 -13.43 -4.74
N LYS A 87 -14.28 -13.48 -3.54
CA LYS A 87 -14.77 -14.74 -2.98
C LYS A 87 -15.93 -15.20 -3.87
N SER A 88 -15.59 -15.99 -4.90
CA SER A 88 -16.54 -16.89 -5.55
C SER A 88 -17.12 -17.80 -4.47
N ARG A 89 -18.45 -17.91 -4.51
CA ARG A 89 -19.29 -18.60 -3.54
C ARG A 89 -18.92 -20.07 -3.38
#